data_AF-A0A667YJA2-F1
#
_entry.id   AF-A0A667YJA2-F1
#
_cell.length_a   1.000
_cell.length_b   1.000
_cell.length_c   1.000
_cell.angle_alpha   90.00
_cell.angle_beta   90.00
_cell.angle_gamma   90.00
#
_symmetry.space_group_name_H-M   'P 1'
#
loop_
_entity.id
_entity.type
_entity.pdbx_description
1 polymer ?
#
loop_
_entity_poly.entity_id
_entity_poly.type
_entity_poly.pdbx_seq_one_letter_code
_entity_poly.pdbx_strand_id
1 'polypeptide(L)'
;MDILENVRVRCSPRCDISLTADCDEIYKNISTKSSVYTIYPGITPVQVFCDMDTDGGKWTVIQRRMDGTVNFYRPWKQYKVGFGNGSGEYWLGLENMHLLTKKRRYELRVDMEDFGGNKVFAKYSSFSVGSEADGYKLHVSGFTNGGAGDSLLYHNRHKFSTFDKDQDAWSKNCASTYYGAFWYKSCHTANINGVYLWGTTSHFATGVVWYAWKGHHYSLKAVAMKIRPVS
;
A
#
# COMPACT_ATOMS: atom_id res chain seq x y z
N MET A 1 59.29 3.29 13.13
CA MET A 1 58.60 3.54 11.85
C MET A 1 59.25 2.58 10.87
N ASP A 2 58.62 1.50 10.41
CA ASP A 2 57.18 1.24 10.23
C ASP A 2 56.82 -0.22 10.44
N ILE A 3 55.62 -0.45 10.98
CA ILE A 3 54.96 -1.74 11.14
C ILE A 3 54.11 -1.94 9.88
N LEU A 4 54.45 -2.91 9.02
CA LEU A 4 53.58 -3.33 7.94
C LEU A 4 52.74 -4.52 8.42
N GLU A 5 51.53 -4.22 8.90
CA GLU A 5 50.49 -5.21 9.17
C GLU A 5 50.00 -5.84 7.84
N ASN A 6 50.13 -7.16 7.75
CA ASN A 6 49.53 -7.98 6.71
C ASN A 6 48.00 -8.01 6.88
N VAL A 7 47.29 -7.10 6.21
CA VAL A 7 45.83 -7.17 6.10
C VAL A 7 45.47 -8.31 5.14
N ARG A 8 45.05 -9.45 5.70
CA ARG A 8 44.42 -10.53 4.91
C ARG A 8 43.01 -10.11 4.52
N VAL A 9 42.82 -9.71 3.26
CA VAL A 9 41.50 -9.55 2.66
C VAL A 9 40.88 -10.95 2.47
N ARG A 10 39.82 -11.26 3.23
CA ARG A 10 38.98 -12.45 2.97
C ARG A 10 37.94 -12.10 1.93
N CYS A 11 38.13 -12.52 0.68
CA CYS A 11 37.05 -12.55 -0.30
C CYS A 11 36.17 -13.78 -0.04
N SER A 12 34.88 -13.56 0.26
CA SER A 12 33.88 -14.63 0.34
C SER A 12 33.45 -15.05 -1.07
N PRO A 13 33.39 -16.36 -1.41
CA PRO A 13 33.13 -16.84 -2.77
C PRO A 13 31.62 -16.88 -3.13
N ARG A 14 30.74 -16.29 -2.32
CA ARG A 14 29.30 -16.20 -2.62
C ARG A 14 28.84 -14.77 -2.47
N CYS A 15 28.55 -14.14 -3.61
CA CYS A 15 27.64 -12.99 -3.63
C CYS A 15 26.23 -13.56 -3.47
N ASP A 16 25.88 -13.96 -2.25
CA ASP A 16 24.47 -14.11 -1.91
C ASP A 16 23.95 -12.67 -1.87
N ILE A 17 23.46 -12.17 -3.00
CA ILE A 17 22.70 -10.93 -3.00
C ILE A 17 21.47 -11.27 -2.17
N SER A 18 21.52 -10.97 -0.87
CA SER A 18 20.36 -11.03 0.00
C SER A 18 19.39 -9.98 -0.51
N LEU A 19 18.55 -10.40 -1.46
CA LEU A 19 17.51 -9.59 -2.06
C LEU A 19 16.48 -9.34 -0.97
N THR A 20 16.58 -8.18 -0.32
CA THR A 20 15.66 -7.79 0.75
C THR A 20 14.26 -7.66 0.16
N ALA A 21 13.37 -8.56 0.54
CA ALA A 21 12.03 -8.65 -0.03
C ALA A 21 11.14 -7.49 0.44
N ASP A 22 11.32 -7.04 1.67
CA ASP A 22 10.48 -6.03 2.32
C ASP A 22 11.26 -5.20 3.36
N CYS A 23 10.58 -4.23 3.96
CA CYS A 23 11.17 -3.34 4.95
C CYS A 23 11.54 -4.00 6.29
N ASP A 24 11.02 -5.20 6.61
CA ASP A 24 11.46 -5.96 7.79
C ASP A 24 12.88 -6.51 7.56
N GLU A 25 13.19 -6.97 6.35
CA GLU A 25 14.54 -7.40 5.98
C GLU A 25 15.51 -6.22 5.83
N ILE A 26 15.05 -5.08 5.30
CA ILE A 26 15.84 -3.82 5.32
C ILE A 26 16.20 -3.45 6.76
N TYR A 27 15.24 -3.50 7.68
CA TYR A 27 15.47 -3.16 9.09
C TYR A 27 16.53 -4.05 9.75
N LYS A 28 16.50 -5.35 9.46
CA LYS A 28 17.43 -6.34 10.04
C LYS A 28 18.84 -6.22 9.47
N ASN A 29 18.96 -5.95 8.17
CA ASN A 29 20.21 -6.13 7.44
C ASN A 29 20.88 -4.83 6.99
N ILE A 30 20.13 -3.73 6.88
CA ILE A 30 20.60 -2.50 6.21
C ILE A 30 20.46 -1.26 7.10
N SER A 31 19.24 -0.90 7.51
CA SER A 31 19.01 0.36 8.22
C SER A 31 17.69 0.37 8.97
N THR A 32 17.70 1.03 10.13
CA THR A 32 16.53 1.26 10.98
C THR A 32 15.88 2.63 10.75
N LYS A 33 16.33 3.41 9.76
CA LYS A 33 15.80 4.76 9.49
C LYS A 33 14.64 4.72 8.49
N SER A 34 13.59 5.50 8.74
CA SER A 34 12.54 5.72 7.74
C SER A 34 13.10 6.45 6.52
N SER A 35 12.98 5.84 5.34
CA SER A 35 13.46 6.38 4.08
C SER A 35 12.92 5.56 2.90
N VAL A 36 13.26 5.97 1.68
CA VAL A 36 13.06 5.16 0.50
C VAL A 36 14.18 4.16 0.35
N TYR A 37 13.82 2.90 0.15
CA TYR A 37 14.73 1.78 -0.08
C TYR A 37 14.32 1.00 -1.32
N THR A 38 15.28 0.27 -1.89
CA THR A 38 15.00 -0.69 -2.96
C THR A 38 14.75 -2.06 -2.35
N ILE A 39 13.62 -2.66 -2.69
CA ILE A 39 13.25 -4.03 -2.29
C ILE A 39 13.03 -4.91 -3.52
N TYR A 40 13.00 -6.21 -3.31
CA TYR A 40 12.83 -7.23 -4.35
C TYR A 40 11.68 -8.19 -4.03
N PRO A 41 10.41 -7.77 -4.25
CA PRO A 41 9.26 -8.67 -4.13
C PRO A 41 9.40 -9.94 -4.97
N GLY A 42 9.96 -9.78 -6.18
CA GLY A 42 10.36 -10.85 -7.10
C GLY A 42 11.81 -10.66 -7.55
N ILE A 43 12.04 -10.74 -8.86
CA ILE A 43 13.38 -10.51 -9.46
C ILE A 43 13.61 -9.05 -9.85
N THR A 44 12.55 -8.27 -10.04
CA THR A 44 12.63 -6.87 -10.44
C THR A 44 12.65 -5.96 -9.21
N PRO A 45 13.63 -5.03 -9.09
CA PRO A 45 13.68 -4.09 -7.98
C PRO A 45 12.54 -3.07 -8.05
N VAL A 46 12.05 -2.66 -6.89
CA VAL A 46 11.12 -1.54 -6.75
C VAL A 46 11.50 -0.67 -5.56
N GLN A 47 11.25 0.63 -5.67
CA GLN A 47 11.46 1.57 -4.57
C GLN A 47 10.21 1.70 -3.71
N VAL A 48 10.38 1.61 -2.39
CA VAL A 48 9.32 1.75 -1.40
C VAL A 48 9.76 2.65 -0.28
N PHE A 49 8.80 3.34 0.34
CA PHE A 49 9.04 3.98 1.63
C PHE A 49 8.95 2.93 2.73
N CYS A 50 10.03 2.75 3.47
CA CYS A 50 10.02 1.98 4.70
C CYS A 50 9.73 2.92 5.88
N ASP A 51 8.63 2.66 6.57
CA ASP A 51 8.30 3.33 7.83
C ASP A 51 8.82 2.47 8.99
N MET A 52 9.91 2.95 9.58
CA MET A 52 10.64 2.27 10.65
C MET A 52 10.26 2.80 12.03
N ASP A 53 9.33 3.76 12.12
CA ASP A 53 9.01 4.46 13.37
C ASP A 53 7.61 4.08 13.89
N THR A 54 6.62 4.00 13.01
CA THR A 54 5.21 3.79 13.42
C THR A 54 4.98 2.40 13.98
N ASP A 55 4.38 2.30 15.17
CA ASP A 55 3.89 1.02 15.73
C ASP A 55 4.95 -0.09 15.74
N GLY A 56 6.18 0.25 16.12
CA GLY A 56 7.33 -0.68 16.12
C GLY A 56 8.03 -0.85 14.77
N GLY A 57 7.69 -0.02 13.78
CA GLY A 57 8.40 0.10 12.50
C GLY A 57 8.27 -1.10 11.57
N LYS A 58 9.23 -1.24 10.65
CA LYS A 58 9.35 -2.34 9.68
C LYS A 58 8.18 -2.42 8.69
N TRP A 59 7.50 -1.30 8.46
CA TRP A 59 6.37 -1.24 7.54
C TRP A 59 6.84 -0.96 6.12
N THR A 60 6.39 -1.78 5.19
CA THR A 60 6.49 -1.52 3.75
C THR A 60 5.25 -0.76 3.32
N VAL A 61 5.40 0.52 2.96
CA VAL A 61 4.28 1.30 2.41
C VAL A 61 3.96 0.78 1.01
N ILE A 62 2.68 0.51 0.74
CA ILE A 62 2.21 -0.06 -0.53
C ILE A 62 1.30 0.89 -1.32
N GLN A 63 0.76 1.90 -0.64
CA GLN A 63 0.00 3.00 -1.22
C GLN A 63 0.21 4.24 -0.36
N ARG A 64 0.33 5.42 -0.98
CA ARG A 64 0.43 6.69 -0.26
C ARG A 64 -0.21 7.84 -1.04
N ARG A 65 -1.05 8.62 -0.36
CA ARG A 65 -1.59 9.92 -0.77
C ARG A 65 -1.25 10.96 0.30
N MET A 66 -0.93 12.18 -0.11
CA MET A 66 -0.56 13.27 0.79
C MET A 66 -0.81 14.67 0.23
N ASP A 67 -0.83 14.86 -1.08
CA ASP A 67 -0.85 16.19 -1.70
C ASP A 67 -1.57 16.28 -3.05
N GLY A 68 -2.03 15.15 -3.61
CA GLY A 68 -2.74 15.11 -4.88
C GLY A 68 -1.87 15.33 -6.12
N THR A 69 -0.54 15.29 -5.99
CA THR A 69 0.39 15.51 -7.11
C THR A 69 0.38 14.37 -8.14
N VAL A 70 -0.04 13.18 -7.75
CA VAL A 70 -0.12 12.02 -8.64
C VAL A 70 -1.56 11.72 -8.98
N ASN A 71 -1.86 11.62 -10.28
CA ASN A 71 -3.15 11.11 -10.75
C ASN A 71 -3.28 9.61 -10.40
N PHE A 72 -4.33 9.20 -9.69
CA PHE A 72 -4.63 7.79 -9.40
C PHE A 72 -5.72 7.20 -10.33
N TYR A 73 -6.42 8.01 -11.12
CA TYR A 73 -7.36 7.50 -12.11
C TYR A 73 -6.61 6.94 -13.33
N ARG A 74 -6.18 5.68 -13.22
CA ARG A 74 -5.23 5.02 -14.13
C ARG A 74 -5.74 3.66 -14.63
N PRO A 75 -5.29 3.21 -15.82
CA PRO A 75 -5.70 1.94 -16.40
C PRO A 75 -5.08 0.73 -15.70
N TRP A 76 -5.64 -0.46 -15.95
CA TRP A 76 -5.25 -1.75 -15.35
C TRP A 76 -3.75 -2.00 -15.38
N LYS A 77 -3.13 -1.78 -16.56
CA LYS A 77 -1.70 -2.03 -16.77
C LYS A 77 -0.83 -1.27 -15.77
N GLN A 78 -1.21 -0.04 -15.41
CA GLN A 78 -0.44 0.78 -14.48
C GLN A 78 -0.68 0.35 -13.02
N TYR A 79 -1.91 -0.03 -12.66
CA TYR A 79 -2.18 -0.59 -11.34
C TYR A 79 -1.52 -1.95 -11.11
N LYS A 80 -1.34 -2.74 -12.17
CA LYS A 80 -0.59 -3.99 -12.12
C LYS A 80 0.88 -3.77 -11.76
N VAL A 81 1.57 -2.89 -12.49
CA VAL A 81 3.03 -2.70 -12.34
C VAL A 81 3.43 -1.70 -11.26
N GLY A 82 2.54 -0.77 -10.91
CA GLY A 82 2.83 0.33 -9.99
C GLY A 82 3.08 1.66 -10.69
N PHE A 83 2.97 2.76 -9.95
CA PHE A 83 3.21 4.12 -10.44
C PHE A 83 3.48 5.07 -9.28
N GLY A 84 4.07 6.23 -9.57
CA GLY A 84 4.44 7.24 -8.57
C GLY A 84 5.86 7.05 -8.05
N ASN A 85 6.17 7.65 -6.89
CA ASN A 85 7.50 7.62 -6.29
C ASN A 85 7.43 7.36 -4.78
N GLY A 86 8.31 6.51 -4.24
CA GLY A 86 8.39 6.19 -2.81
C GLY A 86 8.60 7.42 -1.91
N SER A 87 9.21 8.49 -2.42
CA SER A 87 9.40 9.76 -1.70
C SER A 87 8.14 10.63 -1.64
N GLY A 88 7.09 10.29 -2.39
CA GLY A 88 5.84 11.06 -2.51
C GLY A 88 4.60 10.16 -2.57
N GLU A 89 3.67 10.48 -3.47
CA GLU A 89 2.49 9.64 -3.73
C GLU A 89 2.80 8.49 -4.68
N TYR A 90 2.31 7.29 -4.36
CA TYR A 90 2.52 6.12 -5.21
C TYR A 90 1.58 4.96 -4.90
N TRP A 91 1.56 4.02 -5.84
CA TRP A 91 0.98 2.70 -5.74
C TRP A 91 2.06 1.67 -6.08
N LEU A 92 2.33 0.73 -5.18
CA LEU A 92 3.42 -0.25 -5.34
C LEU A 92 3.22 -1.18 -6.55
N GLY A 93 1.97 -1.41 -6.98
CA GLY A 93 1.64 -2.37 -8.02
C GLY A 93 1.05 -3.66 -7.46
N LEU A 94 -0.05 -4.12 -8.04
CA LEU A 94 -0.77 -5.31 -7.60
C LEU A 94 0.10 -6.57 -7.71
N GLU A 95 0.94 -6.67 -8.74
CA GLU A 95 1.84 -7.82 -8.90
C GLU A 95 2.87 -7.87 -7.77
N ASN A 96 3.46 -6.73 -7.40
CA ASN A 96 4.40 -6.65 -6.30
C ASN A 96 3.74 -7.00 -4.96
N MET A 97 2.52 -6.51 -4.71
CA MET A 97 1.75 -6.88 -3.51
C MET A 97 1.42 -8.38 -3.47
N HIS A 98 1.05 -8.97 -4.61
CA HIS A 98 0.83 -10.41 -4.72
C HIS A 98 2.10 -11.19 -4.38
N LEU A 99 3.24 -10.83 -4.99
CA LEU A 99 4.51 -11.50 -4.76
C LEU A 99 4.98 -11.44 -3.31
N LEU A 100 4.82 -10.29 -2.64
CA LEU A 100 5.09 -10.16 -1.21
C LEU A 100 4.19 -11.09 -0.40
N THR A 101 2.87 -10.94 -0.55
CA THR A 101 1.87 -11.61 0.29
C THR A 101 1.68 -13.09 -0.04
N LYS A 102 2.23 -13.59 -1.15
CA LYS A 102 2.34 -15.02 -1.47
C LYS A 102 3.43 -15.73 -0.66
N LYS A 103 4.52 -15.04 -0.33
CA LYS A 103 5.70 -15.64 0.32
C LYS A 103 5.55 -15.71 1.84
N ARG A 104 4.97 -14.67 2.45
CA ARG A 104 4.83 -14.52 3.90
C ARG A 104 3.44 -13.98 4.22
N ARG A 105 3.00 -14.19 5.45
CA ARG A 105 1.78 -13.57 5.96
C ARG A 105 2.09 -12.14 6.38
N TYR A 106 1.21 -11.20 6.05
CA TYR A 106 1.35 -9.80 6.42
C TYR A 106 0.14 -9.30 7.21
N GLU A 107 0.40 -8.42 8.18
CA GLU A 107 -0.61 -7.50 8.72
C GLU A 107 -0.66 -6.24 7.85
N LEU A 108 -1.80 -5.56 7.86
CA LEU A 108 -2.03 -4.29 7.18
C LEU A 108 -2.36 -3.21 8.21
N ARG A 109 -1.79 -2.03 8.02
CA ARG A 109 -2.16 -0.80 8.69
C ARG A 109 -2.51 0.27 7.65
N VAL A 110 -3.59 1.00 7.89
CA VAL A 110 -4.01 2.15 7.09
C VAL A 110 -3.99 3.37 7.99
N ASP A 111 -3.02 4.27 7.77
CA ASP A 111 -2.92 5.54 8.48
C ASP A 111 -3.63 6.63 7.68
N MET A 112 -4.37 7.51 8.35
CA MET A 112 -5.19 8.55 7.73
C MET A 112 -5.08 9.88 8.48
N GLU A 113 -5.15 10.99 7.72
CA GLU A 113 -5.15 12.35 8.25
C GLU A 113 -6.23 13.19 7.54
N ASP A 114 -6.93 14.03 8.31
CA ASP A 114 -7.86 15.03 7.78
C ASP A 114 -7.23 16.42 7.68
N PHE A 115 -7.91 17.37 7.05
CA PHE A 115 -7.39 18.75 6.93
C PHE A 115 -7.40 19.54 8.25
N GLY A 116 -8.05 19.01 9.29
CA GLY A 116 -7.95 19.55 10.66
C GLY A 116 -6.73 19.04 11.42
N GLY A 117 -5.92 18.16 10.84
CA GLY A 117 -4.74 17.57 11.47
C GLY A 117 -5.04 16.37 12.38
N ASN A 118 -6.29 15.88 12.41
CA ASN A 118 -6.64 14.68 13.16
C ASN A 118 -6.07 13.45 12.46
N LYS A 119 -5.44 12.56 13.23
CA LYS A 119 -4.83 11.32 12.72
C LYS A 119 -5.52 10.11 13.34
N VAL A 120 -5.88 9.15 12.50
CA VAL A 120 -6.49 7.88 12.92
C VAL A 120 -5.89 6.74 12.11
N PHE A 121 -6.14 5.51 12.54
CA PHE A 121 -5.74 4.34 11.77
C PHE A 121 -6.75 3.20 11.83
N ALA A 122 -6.61 2.26 10.90
CA ALA A 122 -7.25 0.95 10.93
C ALA A 122 -6.18 -0.14 10.77
N LYS A 123 -6.23 -1.19 11.59
CA LYS A 123 -5.32 -2.34 11.49
C LYS A 123 -6.08 -3.62 11.14
N TYR A 124 -5.42 -4.53 10.43
CA TYR A 124 -5.93 -5.85 10.07
C TYR A 124 -4.82 -6.87 10.27
N SER A 125 -5.07 -7.91 11.07
CA SER A 125 -4.04 -8.92 11.40
C SER A 125 -3.67 -9.83 10.23
N SER A 126 -4.45 -9.83 9.14
CA SER A 126 -4.11 -10.53 7.91
C SER A 126 -4.51 -9.73 6.68
N PHE A 127 -3.58 -9.64 5.73
CA PHE A 127 -3.75 -9.04 4.42
C PHE A 127 -3.00 -9.86 3.35
N SER A 128 -3.67 -10.13 2.23
CA SER A 128 -3.02 -10.66 1.04
C SER A 128 -3.77 -10.29 -0.24
N VAL A 129 -3.06 -10.34 -1.36
CA VAL A 129 -3.59 -10.09 -2.69
C VAL A 129 -3.42 -11.35 -3.54
N GLY A 130 -4.52 -11.82 -4.14
CA GLY A 130 -4.53 -12.98 -5.04
C GLY A 130 -3.70 -12.75 -6.31
N SER A 131 -3.57 -13.79 -7.14
CA SER A 131 -2.88 -13.67 -8.43
C SER A 131 -3.69 -12.87 -9.45
N GLU A 132 -3.06 -12.46 -10.57
CA GLU A 132 -3.78 -11.81 -11.66
C GLU A 132 -4.91 -12.67 -12.23
N ALA A 133 -4.70 -13.99 -12.30
CA ALA A 133 -5.72 -14.95 -12.76
C ALA A 133 -6.96 -14.97 -11.84
N ASP A 134 -6.77 -14.66 -10.55
CA ASP A 134 -7.87 -14.48 -9.59
C ASP A 134 -8.35 -13.01 -9.52
N GLY A 135 -7.91 -12.15 -10.43
CA GLY A 135 -8.28 -10.73 -10.48
C GLY A 135 -7.67 -9.88 -9.36
N TYR A 136 -6.51 -10.29 -8.82
CA TYR A 136 -5.87 -9.67 -7.65
C TYR A 136 -6.81 -9.53 -6.45
N LYS A 137 -7.60 -10.58 -6.17
CA LYS A 137 -8.61 -10.59 -5.11
C LYS A 137 -8.04 -10.17 -3.74
N LEU A 138 -8.76 -9.31 -3.02
CA LEU A 138 -8.40 -8.92 -1.66
C LEU A 138 -8.76 -10.01 -0.67
N HIS A 139 -7.83 -10.35 0.21
CA HIS A 139 -8.09 -11.11 1.42
C HIS A 139 -7.65 -10.27 2.62
N VAL A 140 -8.60 -9.90 3.47
CA VAL A 140 -8.33 -9.11 4.67
C VAL A 140 -9.21 -9.57 5.83
N SER A 141 -8.64 -9.63 7.04
CA SER A 141 -9.35 -10.06 8.25
C SER A 141 -8.70 -9.55 9.54
N GLY A 142 -9.39 -9.71 10.67
CA GLY A 142 -8.86 -9.37 11.99
C GLY A 142 -8.73 -7.87 12.22
N PHE A 143 -9.80 -7.13 11.90
CA PHE A 143 -9.87 -5.69 12.09
C PHE A 143 -9.63 -5.31 13.56
N THR A 144 -8.82 -4.28 13.77
CA THR A 144 -8.61 -3.60 15.04
C THR A 144 -8.81 -2.10 14.82
N ASN A 145 -9.73 -1.51 15.60
CA ASN A 145 -10.09 -0.11 15.47
C ASN A 145 -9.02 0.81 16.08
N GLY A 146 -8.45 1.70 15.28
CA GLY A 146 -7.54 2.77 15.71
C GLY A 146 -8.15 4.16 15.57
N GLY A 147 -9.49 4.27 15.69
CA GLY A 147 -10.24 5.52 15.58
C GLY A 147 -10.83 5.80 14.20
N ALA A 148 -10.44 5.04 13.16
CA ALA A 148 -10.95 5.23 11.81
C ALA A 148 -12.25 4.45 11.51
N GLY A 149 -12.60 3.46 12.35
CA GLY A 149 -13.62 2.47 12.01
C GLY A 149 -13.21 1.57 10.83
N ASP A 150 -14.05 0.59 10.50
CA ASP A 150 -13.80 -0.36 9.42
C ASP A 150 -14.49 0.09 8.13
N SER A 151 -13.71 0.33 7.08
CA SER A 151 -14.23 0.54 5.71
C SER A 151 -13.59 -0.38 4.69
N LEU A 152 -12.85 -1.42 5.12
CA LEU A 152 -12.14 -2.34 4.21
C LEU A 152 -12.72 -3.75 4.22
N LEU A 153 -13.31 -4.23 5.32
CA LEU A 153 -13.91 -5.59 5.34
C LEU A 153 -15.04 -5.74 4.32
N TYR A 154 -15.77 -4.67 4.00
CA TYR A 154 -16.78 -4.65 2.93
C TYR A 154 -16.20 -5.05 1.56
N HIS A 155 -14.90 -4.78 1.35
CA HIS A 155 -14.16 -5.07 0.12
C HIS A 155 -13.50 -6.45 0.12
N ASN A 156 -13.55 -7.17 1.23
CA ASN A 156 -12.93 -8.49 1.36
C ASN A 156 -13.53 -9.47 0.33
N ARG A 157 -12.68 -10.30 -0.27
CA ARG A 157 -12.98 -11.29 -1.32
C ARG A 157 -13.43 -10.70 -2.67
N HIS A 158 -13.37 -9.39 -2.85
CA HIS A 158 -13.65 -8.77 -4.14
C HIS A 158 -12.38 -8.62 -4.99
N LYS A 159 -12.57 -8.65 -6.31
CA LYS A 159 -11.51 -8.46 -7.31
C LYS A 159 -11.20 -6.98 -7.45
N PHE A 160 -9.99 -6.67 -7.92
CA PHE A 160 -9.60 -5.28 -8.17
C PHE A 160 -10.21 -4.79 -9.49
N SER A 161 -10.74 -3.57 -9.54
CA SER A 161 -11.30 -2.98 -10.76
C SER A 161 -10.64 -1.64 -11.06
N THR A 162 -10.39 -1.39 -12.35
CA THR A 162 -10.03 -0.09 -12.94
C THR A 162 -11.09 0.31 -13.96
N PHE A 163 -11.08 1.56 -14.42
CA PHE A 163 -12.08 2.02 -15.40
C PHE A 163 -12.09 1.20 -16.70
N ASP A 164 -10.94 0.63 -17.08
CA ASP A 164 -10.74 -0.20 -18.29
C ASP A 164 -10.78 -1.71 -18.02
N LYS A 165 -10.96 -2.14 -16.77
CA LYS A 165 -11.13 -3.55 -16.40
C LYS A 165 -12.11 -3.66 -15.24
N ASP A 166 -13.38 -3.84 -15.60
CA ASP A 166 -14.47 -4.02 -14.66
C ASP A 166 -14.53 -5.47 -14.15
N GLN A 167 -14.39 -5.64 -12.84
CA GLN A 167 -14.51 -6.91 -12.14
C GLN A 167 -15.34 -6.77 -10.85
N ASP A 168 -16.11 -5.68 -10.73
CA ASP A 168 -16.95 -5.44 -9.56
C ASP A 168 -18.30 -6.17 -9.68
N ALA A 169 -19.13 -6.09 -8.64
CA ALA A 169 -20.40 -6.83 -8.57
C ALA A 169 -21.61 -5.97 -8.97
N TRP A 170 -21.40 -4.73 -9.39
CA TRP A 170 -22.46 -3.84 -9.81
C TRP A 170 -22.71 -3.96 -11.32
N SER A 171 -23.92 -3.60 -11.77
CA SER A 171 -24.27 -3.66 -13.19
C SER A 171 -23.67 -2.52 -14.01
N LYS A 172 -23.06 -1.54 -13.35
CA LYS A 172 -22.26 -0.46 -13.95
C LYS A 172 -20.86 -0.52 -13.35
N ASN A 173 -19.93 0.18 -13.97
CA ASN A 173 -18.54 0.19 -13.54
C ASN A 173 -18.30 1.16 -12.37
N CYS A 174 -18.00 0.63 -11.18
CA CYS A 174 -17.71 1.42 -9.99
C CYS A 174 -16.46 2.28 -10.16
N ALA A 175 -15.40 1.75 -10.77
CA ALA A 175 -14.14 2.46 -10.97
C ALA A 175 -14.33 3.70 -11.86
N SER A 176 -15.11 3.57 -12.93
CA SER A 176 -15.47 4.69 -13.81
C SER A 176 -16.42 5.69 -13.14
N THR A 177 -17.36 5.21 -12.33
CA THR A 177 -18.35 6.07 -11.65
C THR A 177 -17.73 6.91 -10.53
N TYR A 178 -16.79 6.33 -9.79
CA TYR A 178 -16.18 6.93 -8.59
C TYR A 178 -14.71 7.33 -8.79
N TYR A 179 -14.25 7.40 -10.04
CA TYR A 179 -12.96 7.95 -10.47
C TYR A 179 -11.76 7.42 -9.67
N GLY A 180 -11.72 6.10 -9.47
CA GLY A 180 -10.65 5.44 -8.72
C GLY A 180 -10.38 4.04 -9.25
N ALA A 181 -9.58 3.30 -8.49
CA ALA A 181 -9.41 1.87 -8.67
C ALA A 181 -9.24 1.19 -7.33
N PHE A 182 -10.03 0.15 -7.09
CA PHE A 182 -10.05 -0.53 -5.81
C PHE A 182 -10.68 -1.91 -5.93
N TRP A 183 -10.71 -2.65 -4.82
CA TRP A 183 -11.45 -3.90 -4.70
C TRP A 183 -12.96 -3.62 -4.55
N TYR A 184 -13.58 -3.03 -5.56
CA TYR A 184 -14.98 -2.60 -5.50
C TYR A 184 -15.94 -3.79 -5.39
N LYS A 185 -17.02 -3.60 -4.62
CA LYS A 185 -18.17 -4.50 -4.56
C LYS A 185 -19.33 -3.89 -5.33
N SER A 186 -20.13 -3.03 -4.69
CA SER A 186 -21.27 -2.33 -5.30
C SER A 186 -21.67 -1.08 -4.50
N CYS A 187 -20.85 -0.03 -4.39
CA CYS A 187 -19.49 0.07 -4.91
C CYS A 187 -18.44 0.02 -3.81
N HIS A 188 -18.49 0.92 -2.82
CA HIS A 188 -17.44 1.00 -1.82
C HIS A 188 -17.86 1.63 -0.48
N THR A 189 -17.13 1.23 0.56
CA THR A 189 -17.01 1.99 1.82
C THR A 189 -15.64 2.69 1.91
N ALA A 190 -14.64 2.29 1.13
CA ALA A 190 -13.36 2.98 0.98
C ALA A 190 -13.02 3.25 -0.49
N ASN A 191 -12.53 4.46 -0.79
CA ASN A 191 -12.06 4.87 -2.12
C ASN A 191 -10.75 5.66 -2.01
N ILE A 192 -9.75 5.08 -1.34
CA ILE A 192 -8.48 5.76 -1.03
C ILE A 192 -7.63 6.11 -2.26
N ASN A 193 -7.99 5.55 -3.42
CA ASN A 193 -7.40 5.82 -4.73
C ASN A 193 -8.25 6.77 -5.58
N GLY A 194 -9.30 7.37 -5.02
CA GLY A 194 -10.14 8.35 -5.68
C GLY A 194 -9.45 9.70 -5.90
N VAL A 195 -10.23 10.65 -6.38
CA VAL A 195 -9.80 12.02 -6.69
C VAL A 195 -9.39 12.74 -5.41
N TYR A 196 -8.34 13.54 -5.46
CA TYR A 196 -7.91 14.34 -4.32
C TYR A 196 -8.71 15.65 -4.24
N LEU A 197 -9.69 15.74 -3.34
CA LEU A 197 -10.69 16.83 -3.29
C LEU A 197 -10.58 17.76 -2.06
N TRP A 198 -9.42 17.80 -1.41
CA TRP A 198 -9.09 18.81 -0.38
C TRP A 198 -10.12 18.97 0.76
N GLY A 199 -10.66 17.87 1.30
CA GLY A 199 -11.59 17.89 2.42
C GLY A 199 -13.05 17.78 2.02
N THR A 200 -13.92 18.61 2.61
CA THR A 200 -15.37 18.57 2.40
C THR A 200 -15.72 18.87 0.94
N THR A 201 -16.60 18.09 0.34
CA THR A 201 -16.93 18.19 -1.09
C THR A 201 -18.38 17.84 -1.39
N SER A 202 -18.95 18.48 -2.41
CA SER A 202 -20.27 18.14 -2.96
C SER A 202 -20.25 16.89 -3.84
N HIS A 203 -19.07 16.46 -4.31
CA HIS A 203 -18.92 15.25 -5.12
C HIS A 203 -19.13 14.00 -4.25
N PHE A 204 -20.22 13.27 -4.51
CA PHE A 204 -20.56 12.09 -3.73
C PHE A 204 -19.55 10.96 -3.99
N ALA A 205 -18.78 10.60 -2.95
CA ALA A 205 -17.98 9.37 -2.87
C ALA A 205 -16.79 9.24 -3.87
N THR A 206 -16.51 10.26 -4.69
CA THR A 206 -15.43 10.23 -5.69
C THR A 206 -14.04 10.56 -5.11
N GLY A 207 -13.99 11.06 -3.87
CA GLY A 207 -12.76 11.53 -3.24
C GLY A 207 -11.86 10.42 -2.67
N VAL A 208 -10.82 10.80 -1.93
CA VAL A 208 -10.06 9.88 -1.06
C VAL A 208 -10.92 9.55 0.16
N VAL A 209 -11.78 8.53 0.04
CA VAL A 209 -12.85 8.26 1.03
C VAL A 209 -12.50 7.12 1.98
N TRP A 210 -12.81 7.33 3.26
CA TRP A 210 -12.96 6.29 4.28
C TRP A 210 -14.27 6.51 5.03
N TYR A 211 -15.32 5.77 4.64
CA TYR A 211 -16.71 6.05 5.04
C TYR A 211 -16.90 6.04 6.56
N ALA A 212 -16.35 5.04 7.25
CA ALA A 212 -16.54 4.86 8.69
C ALA A 212 -15.98 6.01 9.54
N TRP A 213 -15.11 6.86 8.98
CA TRP A 213 -14.54 8.01 9.69
C TRP A 213 -15.16 9.34 9.29
N LYS A 214 -15.24 9.63 7.98
CA LYS A 214 -15.67 10.97 7.49
C LYS A 214 -16.82 10.92 6.47
N GLY A 215 -17.41 9.74 6.24
CA GLY A 215 -18.48 9.56 5.26
C GLY A 215 -18.04 9.75 3.81
N HIS A 216 -19.00 9.92 2.90
CA HIS A 216 -18.75 10.01 1.45
C HIS A 216 -18.49 11.43 0.92
N HIS A 217 -18.71 12.46 1.74
CA HIS A 217 -18.60 13.88 1.35
C HIS A 217 -17.32 14.55 1.87
N TYR A 218 -16.31 13.74 2.18
CA TYR A 218 -15.02 14.22 2.66
C TYR A 218 -13.89 13.42 2.02
N SER A 219 -12.94 14.13 1.40
CA SER A 219 -11.69 13.58 0.88
C SER A 219 -10.56 13.81 1.87
N LEU A 220 -9.93 12.73 2.32
CA LEU A 220 -8.82 12.76 3.26
C LEU A 220 -7.62 13.55 2.72
N LYS A 221 -6.87 14.17 3.64
CA LYS A 221 -5.61 14.88 3.34
C LYS A 221 -4.48 13.89 3.08
N ALA A 222 -4.34 12.90 3.95
CA ALA A 222 -3.35 11.85 3.76
C ALA A 222 -3.96 10.48 4.03
N VAL A 223 -3.51 9.49 3.27
CA VAL A 223 -3.77 8.08 3.54
C VAL A 223 -2.57 7.26 3.10
N ALA A 224 -2.17 6.28 3.91
CA ALA A 224 -1.13 5.34 3.56
C ALA A 224 -1.52 3.92 3.98
N MET A 225 -1.56 3.00 3.00
CA MET A 225 -1.60 1.56 3.29
C MET A 225 -0.18 1.05 3.43
N LYS A 226 0.10 0.30 4.50
CA LYS A 226 1.42 -0.28 4.77
C LYS A 226 1.29 -1.67 5.36
N ILE A 227 2.19 -2.57 4.97
CA ILE A 227 2.18 -3.98 5.37
C ILE A 227 3.46 -4.35 6.11
N ARG A 228 3.33 -5.29 7.04
CA ARG A 228 4.46 -5.83 7.79
C ARG A 228 4.30 -7.34 7.96
N PRO A 229 5.36 -8.15 7.84
CA PRO A 229 5.25 -9.58 8.08
C PRO A 229 4.76 -9.87 9.49
N VAL A 230 3.83 -10.82 9.64
CA VAL A 230 3.53 -11.44 10.93
C VAL A 230 4.46 -12.62 11.11
N SER A 231 5.13 -12.68 12.26
CA SER A 231 6.04 -13.76 12.65
C SER A 231 5.32 -15.11 12.76
#